data_AF-A0A368UTY1-F1
#
_entry.id   AF-A0A368UTY1-F1
#
_cell.length_a   1.000
_cell.length_b   1.000
_cell.length_c   1.000
_cell.angle_alpha   90.00
_cell.angle_beta   90.00
_cell.angle_gamma   90.00
#
_symmetry.space_group_name_H-M   'P 1'
#
loop_
_entity.id
_entity.type
_entity.pdbx_description
1 polymer ?
#
loop_
_entity_poly.entity_id
_entity_poly.type
_entity_poly.pdbx_seq_one_letter_code
_entity_poly.pdbx_strand_id
1 'polypeptide(L)'
;MKTKKQNTCVTSPARVRNLLILLLLAAVSLPGFSQKNRVACIGNSVTFGYKIDNREENCYPSQLQELLGDEYLVGNFGKSGATLLRKGHRPYMEQEEFKQAVAFQPDIIIVSLGLNDTDPRNWPNYRDDFIADYMALIDSFKKADGSKPEIWIGRMTPIFHSHPRFMSGTRDWFWQIQETIGQIAENCNARLIDWHTPLHVRPDLFPDALHPVKEGATIVAQIAFQHITGNFGGVRVASVFGDHMVIQRDTLIPVWGIANRNEKIELKLNNQKITTRAGYDGKWKVNFKAMPAGGPYKLRIDAESGNITFKDIMIGEVWLCSGQSNMAFKVKQSTKGQEAISDASSAQIRLMNFHTIAETNNTAWDSTTLSQVNNLKYLSGKWEPATEASVADFSAIGWYFGQTL
;
A
#
# COMPACT_ATOMS: atom_id res chain seq x y z
N MET A 1 -60.65 -66.32 76.04
CA MET A 1 -60.01 -67.61 76.40
C MET A 1 -58.64 -67.66 75.71
N LYS A 2 -57.55 -67.67 76.50
CA LYS A 2 -56.14 -68.02 76.20
C LYS A 2 -55.45 -67.52 74.90
N THR A 3 -54.72 -66.42 75.08
CA THR A 3 -53.33 -66.08 74.67
C THR A 3 -52.42 -67.07 73.90
N LYS A 4 -51.64 -66.53 72.93
CA LYS A 4 -50.14 -66.52 72.83
C LYS A 4 -49.69 -65.69 71.59
N LYS A 5 -49.06 -64.51 71.72
CA LYS A 5 -47.62 -64.15 71.88
C LYS A 5 -46.74 -64.52 70.65
N GLN A 6 -46.32 -63.54 69.83
CA GLN A 6 -45.03 -62.77 69.81
C GLN A 6 -43.98 -63.43 68.88
N ASN A 7 -43.36 -62.78 67.88
CA ASN A 7 -42.29 -61.77 67.97
C ASN A 7 -41.94 -61.20 66.55
N THR A 8 -41.99 -59.88 66.31
CA THR A 8 -40.90 -58.86 66.28
C THR A 8 -39.95 -58.86 65.07
N CYS A 9 -39.90 -57.75 64.33
CA CYS A 9 -38.77 -56.79 64.38
C CYS A 9 -39.15 -55.50 63.62
N VAL A 10 -38.96 -54.35 64.29
CA VAL A 10 -39.20 -52.98 63.78
C VAL A 10 -37.89 -52.22 63.90
N THR A 11 -37.52 -51.48 62.86
CA THR A 11 -36.57 -50.36 62.95
C THR A 11 -37.08 -49.17 62.12
N SER A 12 -37.14 -48.01 62.77
CA SER A 12 -37.40 -46.66 62.21
C SER A 12 -36.07 -46.08 61.67
N PRO A 13 -36.06 -45.05 60.78
CA PRO A 13 -36.05 -43.68 61.29
C PRO A 13 -36.70 -42.57 60.41
N ALA A 14 -37.26 -41.58 61.12
CA ALA A 14 -37.09 -40.13 61.00
C ALA A 14 -37.34 -39.32 59.69
N ARG A 15 -38.05 -38.20 59.89
CA ARG A 15 -38.40 -37.08 59.00
C ARG A 15 -37.19 -36.32 58.43
N VAL A 16 -37.30 -35.82 57.20
CA VAL A 16 -36.47 -34.71 56.68
C VAL A 16 -37.33 -33.68 55.92
N ARG A 17 -37.02 -32.42 56.27
CA ARG A 17 -37.46 -31.09 55.77
C ARG A 17 -37.60 -30.95 54.24
N ASN A 18 -38.66 -30.29 53.80
CA ASN A 18 -38.77 -29.70 52.46
C ASN A 18 -37.79 -28.52 52.32
N LEU A 19 -36.86 -28.63 51.36
CA LEU A 19 -35.94 -27.58 50.93
C LEU A 19 -36.42 -27.08 49.56
N LEU A 20 -36.93 -25.84 49.49
CA LEU A 20 -37.18 -25.13 48.24
C LEU A 20 -35.83 -24.66 47.68
N ILE A 21 -35.42 -25.23 46.54
CA ILE A 21 -34.26 -24.76 45.76
C ILE A 21 -34.79 -23.78 44.70
N LEU A 22 -34.46 -22.49 44.86
CA LEU A 22 -34.57 -21.50 43.79
C LEU A 22 -33.48 -21.79 42.75
N LEU A 23 -33.87 -22.20 41.54
CA LEU A 23 -32.99 -22.23 40.38
C LEU A 23 -32.81 -20.80 39.86
N LEU A 24 -31.70 -20.17 40.23
CA LEU A 24 -31.17 -18.98 39.56
C LEU A 24 -30.66 -19.42 38.17
N LEU A 25 -31.44 -19.13 37.13
CA LEU A 25 -30.99 -19.16 35.73
C LEU A 25 -29.94 -18.05 35.55
N ALA A 26 -28.66 -18.41 35.74
CA ALA A 26 -27.58 -17.60 35.23
C ALA A 26 -27.64 -17.64 33.70
N ALA A 27 -28.02 -16.53 33.08
CA ALA A 27 -27.86 -16.34 31.64
C ALA A 27 -26.35 -16.31 31.36
N VAL A 28 -25.79 -17.47 31.04
CA VAL A 28 -24.46 -17.55 30.43
C VAL A 28 -24.62 -16.98 29.04
N SER A 29 -24.20 -15.73 28.86
CA SER A 29 -23.98 -15.16 27.53
C SER A 29 -22.90 -16.00 26.87
N LEU A 30 -23.31 -16.97 26.05
CA LEU A 30 -22.40 -17.59 25.08
C LEU A 30 -21.78 -16.44 24.28
N PRO A 31 -20.45 -16.39 24.10
CA PRO A 31 -19.86 -15.42 23.20
C PRO A 31 -20.55 -15.58 21.85
N GLY A 32 -21.25 -14.55 21.39
CA GLY A 32 -21.86 -14.56 20.08
C GLY A 32 -20.75 -14.83 19.07
N PHE A 33 -20.88 -15.90 18.29
CA PHE A 33 -20.02 -16.09 17.12
C PHE A 33 -20.25 -14.88 16.21
N SER A 34 -19.34 -13.90 16.26
CA SER A 34 -19.34 -12.79 15.32
C SER A 34 -19.19 -13.38 13.92
N GLN A 35 -20.14 -13.09 13.03
CA GLN A 35 -20.06 -13.52 11.64
C GLN A 35 -18.80 -12.89 11.02
N LYS A 36 -17.85 -13.72 10.59
CA LYS A 36 -16.60 -13.25 9.98
C LYS A 36 -16.89 -12.47 8.70
N ASN A 37 -16.21 -11.35 8.49
CA ASN A 37 -16.27 -10.58 7.26
C ASN A 37 -15.57 -11.37 6.14
N ARG A 38 -16.30 -11.71 5.08
CA ARG A 38 -15.77 -12.55 3.99
C ARG A 38 -15.13 -11.71 2.90
N VAL A 39 -13.85 -11.99 2.62
CA VAL A 39 -13.07 -11.33 1.56
C VAL A 39 -12.82 -12.33 0.44
N ALA A 40 -13.34 -12.09 -0.76
CA ALA A 40 -13.03 -12.91 -1.94
C ALA A 40 -11.92 -12.26 -2.77
N CYS A 41 -10.75 -12.91 -2.84
CA CYS A 41 -9.67 -12.56 -3.74
C CYS A 41 -9.90 -13.25 -5.09
N ILE A 42 -10.40 -12.48 -6.06
CA ILE A 42 -10.77 -12.94 -7.40
C ILE A 42 -9.65 -12.56 -8.36
N GLY A 43 -9.10 -13.50 -9.12
CA GLY A 43 -8.06 -13.15 -10.07
C GLY A 43 -7.49 -14.29 -10.88
N ASN A 44 -6.32 -14.03 -11.46
CA ASN A 44 -5.60 -14.98 -12.31
C ASN A 44 -4.49 -15.72 -11.54
N SER A 45 -3.41 -16.10 -12.22
CA SER A 45 -2.25 -16.80 -11.67
C SER A 45 -1.55 -16.04 -10.55
N VAL A 46 -1.57 -14.70 -10.56
CA VAL A 46 -1.01 -13.88 -9.48
C VAL A 46 -1.80 -14.06 -8.18
N THR A 47 -3.13 -14.12 -8.28
CA THR A 47 -4.01 -14.39 -7.12
C THR A 47 -3.93 -15.85 -6.67
N PHE A 48 -3.86 -16.78 -7.62
CA PHE A 48 -3.64 -18.20 -7.33
C PHE A 48 -2.33 -18.46 -6.58
N GLY A 49 -1.30 -17.63 -6.79
CA GLY A 49 0.05 -17.84 -6.28
C GLY A 49 0.87 -18.81 -7.14
N TYR A 50 0.71 -18.72 -8.46
CA TYR A 50 1.48 -19.55 -9.39
C TYR A 50 2.99 -19.30 -9.23
N LYS A 51 3.79 -20.38 -9.18
CA LYS A 51 5.24 -20.38 -8.93
C LYS A 51 5.70 -19.86 -7.56
N ILE A 52 4.77 -19.56 -6.65
CA ILE A 52 5.14 -19.25 -5.27
C ILE A 52 5.35 -20.57 -4.52
N ASP A 53 6.54 -20.76 -3.95
CA ASP A 53 6.83 -21.90 -3.08
C ASP A 53 5.92 -21.90 -1.86
N ASN A 54 5.40 -23.07 -1.49
CA ASN A 54 4.41 -23.23 -0.42
C ASN A 54 3.25 -22.21 -0.52
N ARG A 55 2.63 -22.12 -1.72
CA ARG A 55 1.64 -21.09 -2.04
C ARG A 55 0.49 -20.97 -1.03
N GLU A 56 0.11 -22.07 -0.36
CA GLU A 56 -1.00 -22.06 0.61
C GLU A 56 -0.73 -21.15 1.80
N GLU A 57 0.54 -20.85 2.09
CA GLU A 57 0.96 -19.86 3.08
C GLU A 57 1.45 -18.57 2.41
N ASN A 58 2.16 -18.70 1.29
CA ASN A 58 2.95 -17.60 0.74
C ASN A 58 2.25 -16.80 -0.38
N CYS A 59 1.09 -17.21 -0.88
CA CYS A 59 0.33 -16.38 -1.83
C CYS A 59 -0.31 -15.17 -1.13
N TYR A 60 -0.60 -14.09 -1.87
CA TYR A 60 -1.10 -12.87 -1.23
C TYR A 60 -2.42 -13.05 -0.48
N PRO A 61 -3.40 -13.89 -0.93
CA PRO A 61 -4.63 -14.11 -0.15
C PRO A 61 -4.37 -14.78 1.20
N SER A 62 -3.42 -15.72 1.27
CA SER A 62 -3.05 -16.37 2.54
C SER A 62 -2.34 -15.40 3.49
N GLN A 63 -1.39 -14.63 2.97
CA GLN A 63 -0.74 -13.57 3.76
C GLN A 63 -1.74 -12.49 4.19
N LEU A 64 -2.74 -12.17 3.37
CA LEU A 64 -3.82 -11.25 3.71
C LEU A 64 -4.70 -11.80 4.84
N GLN A 65 -4.98 -13.11 4.86
CA GLN A 65 -5.69 -13.75 5.97
C GLN A 65 -4.93 -13.59 7.29
N GLU A 66 -3.62 -13.79 7.29
CA GLU A 66 -2.79 -13.60 8.47
C GLU A 66 -2.82 -12.14 8.96
N LEU A 67 -2.72 -11.18 8.04
CA LEU A 67 -2.76 -9.75 8.36
C LEU A 67 -4.12 -9.30 8.93
N LEU A 68 -5.22 -9.80 8.37
CA LEU A 68 -6.57 -9.44 8.79
C LEU A 68 -7.03 -10.15 10.07
N GLY A 69 -6.42 -11.29 10.40
CA GLY A 69 -6.74 -12.06 11.61
C GLY A 69 -8.15 -12.68 11.59
N ASP A 70 -8.62 -13.05 12.78
CA ASP A 70 -9.79 -13.93 12.94
C ASP A 70 -11.15 -13.28 12.64
N GLU A 71 -11.22 -11.95 12.59
CA GLU A 71 -12.43 -11.21 12.23
C GLU A 71 -12.82 -11.39 10.75
N TYR A 72 -11.87 -11.83 9.92
CA TYR A 72 -12.05 -12.01 8.50
C TYR A 72 -11.88 -13.47 8.08
N LEU A 73 -12.55 -13.82 6.99
CA LEU A 73 -12.32 -15.05 6.25
C LEU A 73 -11.96 -14.69 4.82
N VAL A 74 -10.73 -14.94 4.41
CA VAL A 74 -10.20 -14.63 3.08
C VAL A 74 -10.22 -15.89 2.22
N GLY A 75 -10.90 -15.83 1.08
CA GLY A 75 -10.92 -16.88 0.07
C GLY A 75 -10.00 -16.57 -1.11
N ASN A 76 -9.16 -17.53 -1.50
CA ASN A 76 -8.39 -17.47 -2.74
C ASN A 76 -9.18 -18.10 -3.88
N PHE A 77 -9.70 -17.27 -4.79
CA PHE A 77 -10.43 -17.68 -5.99
C PHE A 77 -9.63 -17.35 -7.27
N GLY A 78 -8.31 -17.43 -7.20
CA GLY A 78 -7.42 -17.20 -8.33
C GLY A 78 -7.37 -18.38 -9.29
N LYS A 79 -7.47 -18.12 -10.60
CA LYS A 79 -7.32 -19.15 -11.64
C LYS A 79 -6.23 -18.81 -12.66
N SER A 80 -5.17 -19.59 -12.68
CA SER A 80 -4.05 -19.40 -13.61
C SER A 80 -4.49 -19.28 -15.07
N GLY A 81 -4.02 -18.22 -15.75
CA GLY A 81 -4.35 -17.94 -17.14
C GLY A 81 -5.76 -17.37 -17.38
N ALA A 82 -6.58 -17.16 -16.35
CA ALA A 82 -7.93 -16.64 -16.53
C ALA A 82 -7.94 -15.21 -17.08
N THR A 83 -8.84 -14.95 -18.03
CA THR A 83 -9.12 -13.66 -18.66
C THR A 83 -10.37 -13.04 -18.05
N LEU A 84 -10.44 -11.71 -18.00
CA LEU A 84 -11.69 -11.04 -17.69
C LEU A 84 -12.70 -11.18 -18.83
N LEU A 85 -12.22 -10.98 -20.07
CA LEU A 85 -13.03 -11.06 -21.28
C LEU A 85 -13.73 -12.41 -21.35
N ARG A 86 -15.06 -12.37 -21.54
CA ARG A 86 -15.91 -13.56 -21.70
C ARG A 86 -15.68 -14.28 -23.02
N LYS A 87 -15.15 -13.56 -24.01
CA LYS A 87 -14.66 -14.11 -25.29
C LYS A 87 -13.14 -14.32 -25.31
N GLY A 88 -12.47 -14.09 -24.19
CA GLY A 88 -11.04 -14.36 -24.06
C GLY A 88 -10.74 -15.85 -24.14
N HIS A 89 -9.47 -16.21 -24.30
CA HIS A 89 -9.06 -17.61 -24.43
C HIS A 89 -9.28 -18.47 -23.17
N ARG A 90 -9.55 -17.86 -22.01
CA ARG A 90 -9.88 -18.58 -20.77
C ARG A 90 -10.78 -17.73 -19.85
N PRO A 91 -12.06 -17.55 -20.18
CA PRO A 91 -12.97 -16.67 -19.44
C PRO A 91 -13.07 -17.06 -17.95
N TYR A 92 -12.82 -16.11 -17.04
CA TYR A 92 -12.89 -16.37 -15.59
C TYR A 92 -14.28 -16.84 -15.14
N MET A 93 -15.36 -16.25 -15.69
CA MET A 93 -16.74 -16.57 -15.33
C MET A 93 -17.19 -17.99 -15.74
N GLU A 94 -16.39 -18.72 -16.51
CA GLU A 94 -16.62 -20.12 -16.86
C GLU A 94 -15.84 -21.09 -15.97
N GLN A 95 -14.94 -20.58 -15.11
CA GLN A 95 -14.08 -21.40 -14.27
C GLN A 95 -14.79 -21.80 -12.98
N GLU A 96 -14.31 -22.88 -12.35
CA GLU A 96 -14.87 -23.35 -11.07
C GLU A 96 -14.62 -22.35 -9.93
N GLU A 97 -13.48 -21.66 -9.97
CA GLU A 97 -13.12 -20.64 -8.99
C GLU A 97 -14.14 -19.48 -8.94
N PHE A 98 -14.73 -19.12 -10.08
CA PHE A 98 -15.82 -18.14 -10.12
C PHE A 98 -17.07 -18.63 -9.38
N LYS A 99 -17.48 -19.88 -9.63
CA LYS A 99 -18.64 -20.47 -8.94
C LYS A 99 -18.41 -20.53 -7.43
N GLN A 100 -17.21 -20.90 -7.01
CA GLN A 100 -16.82 -20.93 -5.61
C GLN A 100 -16.83 -19.53 -4.99
N ALA A 101 -16.33 -18.51 -5.70
CA ALA A 101 -16.36 -17.13 -5.22
C ALA A 101 -17.80 -16.62 -5.03
N VAL A 102 -18.72 -16.91 -5.94
CA VAL A 102 -20.14 -16.52 -5.80
C VAL A 102 -20.82 -17.27 -4.65
N ALA A 103 -20.56 -18.58 -4.54
CA ALA A 103 -21.07 -19.40 -3.43
C ALA A 103 -20.52 -18.96 -2.06
N PHE A 104 -19.32 -18.35 -2.04
CA PHE A 104 -18.71 -17.81 -0.84
C PHE A 104 -19.47 -16.61 -0.25
N GLN A 105 -20.35 -15.95 -1.04
CA GLN A 105 -21.19 -14.81 -0.62
C GLN A 105 -20.39 -13.69 0.08
N PRO A 106 -19.32 -13.18 -0.54
CA PRO A 106 -18.40 -12.24 0.11
C PRO A 106 -19.08 -10.94 0.57
N ASP A 107 -18.49 -10.33 1.60
CA ASP A 107 -18.81 -8.97 2.05
C ASP A 107 -17.86 -7.95 1.42
N ILE A 108 -16.67 -8.40 1.02
CA ILE A 108 -15.66 -7.63 0.28
C ILE A 108 -15.17 -8.47 -0.89
N ILE A 109 -15.07 -7.88 -2.08
CA ILE A 109 -14.39 -8.49 -3.23
C ILE A 109 -13.17 -7.67 -3.62
N ILE A 110 -12.08 -8.36 -3.96
CA ILE A 110 -10.91 -7.78 -4.61
C ILE A 110 -10.77 -8.46 -5.97
N VAL A 111 -10.93 -7.69 -7.05
CA VAL A 111 -10.84 -8.20 -8.42
C VAL A 111 -9.50 -7.83 -9.05
N SER A 112 -8.73 -8.85 -9.45
CA SER A 112 -7.40 -8.76 -10.07
C SER A 112 -7.36 -9.56 -11.39
N LEU A 113 -8.03 -9.03 -12.41
CA LEU A 113 -8.13 -9.60 -13.76
C LEU A 113 -7.80 -8.52 -14.81
N GLY A 114 -7.42 -8.94 -16.02
CA GLY A 114 -6.90 -8.06 -17.09
C GLY A 114 -5.53 -8.49 -17.61
N LEU A 115 -4.68 -9.08 -16.77
CA LEU A 115 -3.29 -9.40 -17.13
C LEU A 115 -3.19 -10.39 -18.30
N ASN A 116 -4.08 -11.39 -18.36
CA ASN A 116 -4.13 -12.34 -19.46
C ASN A 116 -4.91 -11.80 -20.66
N ASP A 117 -5.69 -10.73 -20.47
CA ASP A 117 -6.40 -10.04 -21.54
C ASP A 117 -5.41 -9.32 -22.47
N THR A 118 -4.20 -8.98 -22.02
CA THR A 118 -3.10 -8.48 -22.86
C THR A 118 -2.56 -9.51 -23.87
N ASP A 119 -3.13 -10.71 -23.95
CA ASP A 119 -2.73 -11.72 -24.93
C ASP A 119 -3.25 -11.36 -26.34
N PRO A 120 -2.46 -11.58 -27.42
CA PRO A 120 -2.89 -11.28 -28.79
C PRO A 120 -4.18 -11.96 -29.24
N ARG A 121 -4.57 -13.07 -28.61
CA ARG A 121 -5.85 -13.74 -28.87
C ARG A 121 -7.06 -12.98 -28.34
N ASN A 122 -6.84 -12.03 -27.43
CA ASN A 122 -7.86 -11.39 -26.61
C ASN A 122 -8.04 -9.91 -26.98
N TRP A 123 -7.22 -9.02 -26.41
CA TRP A 123 -7.43 -7.56 -26.45
C TRP A 123 -7.69 -6.99 -27.85
N PRO A 124 -6.93 -7.36 -28.90
CA PRO A 124 -7.17 -6.82 -30.24
C PRO A 124 -8.57 -7.10 -30.80
N ASN A 125 -9.17 -8.22 -30.39
CA ASN A 125 -10.41 -8.71 -30.96
C ASN A 125 -11.63 -8.34 -30.12
N TYR A 126 -11.46 -8.16 -28.80
CA TYR A 126 -12.59 -8.11 -27.86
C TYR A 126 -12.51 -6.97 -26.83
N ARG A 127 -11.56 -6.03 -26.94
CA ARG A 127 -11.41 -4.92 -25.96
C ARG A 127 -12.69 -4.11 -25.74
N ASP A 128 -13.54 -3.98 -26.75
CA ASP A 128 -14.79 -3.19 -26.67
C ASP A 128 -15.81 -3.83 -25.71
N ASP A 129 -15.70 -5.14 -25.45
CA ASP A 129 -16.53 -5.88 -24.49
C ASP A 129 -16.01 -5.77 -23.05
N PHE A 130 -14.76 -5.29 -22.83
CA PHE A 130 -14.07 -5.40 -21.54
C PHE A 130 -14.82 -4.72 -20.38
N ILE A 131 -15.34 -3.51 -20.59
CA ILE A 131 -16.11 -2.79 -19.55
C ILE A 131 -17.38 -3.56 -19.20
N ALA A 132 -18.16 -3.98 -20.19
CA ALA A 132 -19.41 -4.70 -19.98
C ALA A 132 -19.19 -6.05 -19.27
N ASP A 133 -18.14 -6.78 -19.67
CA ASP A 133 -17.75 -8.05 -19.06
C ASP A 133 -17.27 -7.86 -17.60
N TYR A 134 -16.52 -6.80 -17.31
CA TYR A 134 -16.12 -6.47 -15.93
C TYR A 134 -17.34 -6.18 -15.06
N MET A 135 -18.26 -5.34 -15.56
CA MET A 135 -19.48 -4.99 -14.83
C MET A 135 -20.34 -6.23 -14.56
N ALA A 136 -20.48 -7.12 -15.55
CA ALA A 136 -21.18 -8.39 -15.38
C ALA A 136 -20.53 -9.28 -14.31
N LEU A 137 -19.19 -9.31 -14.26
CA LEU A 137 -18.46 -10.01 -13.18
C LEU A 137 -18.80 -9.43 -11.81
N ILE A 138 -18.73 -8.11 -11.64
CA ILE A 138 -19.04 -7.45 -10.36
C ILE A 138 -20.50 -7.70 -9.96
N ASP A 139 -21.45 -7.57 -10.89
CA ASP A 139 -22.88 -7.73 -10.61
C ASP A 139 -23.26 -9.16 -10.23
N SER A 140 -22.46 -10.17 -10.61
CA SER A 140 -22.68 -11.56 -10.18
C SER A 140 -22.54 -11.77 -8.66
N PHE A 141 -21.93 -10.83 -7.95
CA PHE A 141 -21.78 -10.85 -6.48
C PHE A 141 -22.89 -10.10 -5.75
N LYS A 142 -23.90 -9.58 -6.45
CA LYS A 142 -25.08 -8.99 -5.82
C LYS A 142 -25.83 -10.07 -5.02
N LYS A 143 -26.11 -9.78 -3.75
CA LYS A 143 -26.82 -10.68 -2.85
C LYS A 143 -28.32 -10.69 -3.15
N ALA A 144 -29.01 -11.74 -2.72
CA ALA A 144 -30.44 -11.93 -2.97
C ALA A 144 -31.32 -10.82 -2.38
N ASP A 145 -30.88 -10.20 -1.29
CA ASP A 145 -31.53 -9.04 -0.65
C ASP A 145 -31.28 -7.71 -1.39
N GLY A 146 -30.52 -7.75 -2.49
CA GLY A 146 -30.17 -6.59 -3.30
C GLY A 146 -28.91 -5.85 -2.87
N SER A 147 -28.33 -6.18 -1.72
CA SER A 147 -27.06 -5.60 -1.26
C SER A 147 -25.89 -6.07 -2.13
N LYS A 148 -24.81 -5.27 -2.16
CA LYS A 148 -23.56 -5.58 -2.88
C LYS A 148 -22.40 -5.62 -1.89
N PRO A 149 -21.37 -6.46 -2.13
CA PRO A 149 -20.14 -6.38 -1.34
C PRO A 149 -19.45 -5.02 -1.53
N GLU A 150 -18.53 -4.68 -0.64
CA GLU A 150 -17.54 -3.64 -0.92
C GLU A 150 -16.63 -4.10 -2.07
N ILE A 151 -16.44 -3.24 -3.07
CA ILE A 151 -15.75 -3.59 -4.32
C ILE A 151 -14.39 -2.89 -4.38
N TRP A 152 -13.33 -3.69 -4.42
CA TRP A 152 -11.98 -3.25 -4.75
C TRP A 152 -11.56 -3.82 -6.10
N ILE A 153 -11.02 -2.95 -6.95
CA ILE A 153 -10.49 -3.31 -8.26
C ILE A 153 -8.98 -3.03 -8.26
N GLY A 154 -8.20 -4.08 -8.47
CA GLY A 154 -6.75 -3.98 -8.56
C GLY A 154 -6.32 -3.53 -9.96
N ARG A 155 -5.49 -2.49 -10.00
CA ARG A 155 -4.58 -2.29 -11.13
C ARG A 155 -3.68 -3.51 -11.24
N MET A 156 -3.39 -3.90 -12.47
CA MET A 156 -2.60 -5.08 -12.79
C MET A 156 -1.19 -4.97 -12.21
N THR A 157 -0.67 -6.09 -11.72
CA THR A 157 0.77 -6.20 -11.43
C THR A 157 1.59 -6.03 -12.72
N PRO A 158 2.86 -5.61 -12.62
CA PRO A 158 3.69 -5.38 -13.81
C PRO A 158 3.88 -6.62 -14.69
N ILE A 159 4.04 -6.39 -15.99
CA ILE A 159 4.64 -7.35 -16.94
C ILE A 159 5.97 -6.73 -17.37
N PHE A 160 7.09 -7.42 -17.16
CA PHE A 160 8.41 -6.91 -17.51
C PHE A 160 8.87 -7.37 -18.90
N HIS A 161 9.81 -6.63 -19.47
CA HIS A 161 10.23 -6.76 -20.86
C HIS A 161 10.86 -8.10 -21.23
N SER A 162 11.38 -8.86 -20.27
CA SER A 162 11.94 -10.20 -20.48
C SER A 162 10.89 -11.31 -20.56
N HIS A 163 9.61 -10.99 -20.33
CA HIS A 163 8.55 -11.97 -20.44
C HIS A 163 8.35 -12.40 -21.92
N PRO A 164 8.20 -13.70 -22.25
CA PRO A 164 8.14 -14.17 -23.65
C PRO A 164 7.00 -13.60 -24.49
N ARG A 165 5.88 -13.20 -23.86
CA ARG A 165 4.75 -12.53 -24.53
C ARG A 165 4.91 -11.01 -24.61
N PHE A 166 5.99 -10.42 -24.10
CA PHE A 166 6.17 -8.97 -24.07
C PHE A 166 6.60 -8.46 -25.44
N MET A 167 5.61 -8.13 -26.27
CA MET A 167 5.77 -7.47 -27.56
C MET A 167 5.20 -6.04 -27.48
N SER A 168 5.42 -5.21 -28.51
CA SER A 168 4.87 -3.85 -28.57
C SER A 168 3.37 -3.81 -28.29
N GLY A 169 2.59 -4.73 -28.89
CA GLY A 169 1.16 -4.89 -28.64
C GLY A 169 0.84 -5.13 -27.16
N THR A 170 1.43 -6.15 -26.54
CA THR A 170 1.23 -6.48 -25.13
C THR A 170 1.52 -5.30 -24.20
N ARG A 171 2.62 -4.57 -24.46
CA ARG A 171 2.98 -3.36 -23.70
C ARG A 171 1.91 -2.28 -23.81
N ASP A 172 1.43 -2.00 -25.02
CA ASP A 172 0.47 -0.94 -25.26
C ASP A 172 -0.93 -1.34 -24.71
N TRP A 173 -1.33 -2.59 -24.88
CA TRP A 173 -2.57 -3.13 -24.34
C TRP A 173 -2.57 -3.19 -22.81
N PHE A 174 -1.42 -3.43 -22.18
CA PHE A 174 -1.29 -3.35 -20.73
C PHE A 174 -1.74 -1.98 -20.21
N TRP A 175 -1.29 -0.90 -20.85
CA TRP A 175 -1.68 0.46 -20.46
C TRP A 175 -3.14 0.79 -20.81
N GLN A 176 -3.65 0.31 -21.94
CA GLN A 176 -5.07 0.46 -22.30
C GLN A 176 -5.98 -0.24 -21.28
N ILE A 177 -5.62 -1.46 -20.85
CA ILE A 177 -6.35 -2.20 -19.82
C ILE A 177 -6.27 -1.47 -18.47
N GLN A 178 -5.08 -1.00 -18.07
CA GLN A 178 -4.87 -0.22 -16.84
C GLN A 178 -5.77 1.03 -16.78
N GLU A 179 -5.87 1.76 -17.89
CA GLU A 179 -6.73 2.94 -18.01
C GLU A 179 -8.21 2.55 -17.94
N THR A 180 -8.60 1.51 -18.67
CA THR A 180 -9.98 1.00 -18.68
C THR A 180 -10.42 0.50 -17.30
N ILE A 181 -9.53 -0.15 -16.54
CA ILE A 181 -9.76 -0.53 -15.15
C ILE A 181 -10.08 0.71 -14.28
N GLY A 182 -9.40 1.83 -14.52
CA GLY A 182 -9.70 3.09 -13.84
C GLY A 182 -11.12 3.57 -14.10
N GLN A 183 -11.52 3.58 -15.38
CA GLN A 183 -12.88 3.96 -15.80
C GLN A 183 -13.95 3.04 -15.21
N ILE A 184 -13.70 1.73 -15.17
CA ILE A 184 -14.63 0.74 -14.58
C ILE A 184 -14.83 1.01 -13.10
N ALA A 185 -13.77 1.33 -12.35
CA ALA A 185 -13.90 1.62 -10.93
C ALA A 185 -14.78 2.86 -10.67
N GLU A 186 -14.62 3.91 -11.48
CA GLU A 186 -15.49 5.08 -11.44
C GLU A 186 -16.95 4.72 -11.77
N ASN A 187 -17.18 3.98 -12.86
CA ASN A 187 -18.52 3.60 -13.32
C ASN A 187 -19.27 2.69 -12.33
N CYS A 188 -18.55 1.83 -11.61
CA CYS A 188 -19.12 0.89 -10.66
C CYS A 188 -19.18 1.42 -9.21
N ASN A 189 -18.73 2.66 -8.97
CA ASN A 189 -18.50 3.18 -7.61
C ASN A 189 -17.63 2.22 -6.76
N ALA A 190 -16.65 1.60 -7.41
CA ALA A 190 -15.66 0.74 -6.78
C ALA A 190 -14.40 1.54 -6.41
N ARG A 191 -13.60 0.99 -5.50
CA ARG A 191 -12.33 1.60 -5.08
C ARG A 191 -11.17 0.94 -5.80
N LEU A 192 -10.15 1.73 -6.15
CA LEU A 192 -8.96 1.22 -6.83
C LEU A 192 -7.86 0.84 -5.85
N ILE A 193 -7.17 -0.26 -6.15
CA ILE A 193 -5.91 -0.66 -5.52
C ILE A 193 -4.79 -0.54 -6.55
N ASP A 194 -3.72 0.18 -6.21
CA ASP A 194 -2.54 0.30 -7.09
C ASP A 194 -1.42 -0.66 -6.64
N TRP A 195 -1.43 -1.87 -7.20
CA TRP A 195 -0.30 -2.79 -7.05
C TRP A 195 0.81 -2.55 -8.07
N HIS A 196 0.53 -1.86 -9.17
CA HIS A 196 1.49 -1.65 -10.25
C HIS A 196 2.68 -0.82 -9.78
N THR A 197 2.43 0.40 -9.31
CA THR A 197 3.49 1.36 -8.94
C THR A 197 4.52 0.79 -7.95
N PRO A 198 4.12 0.18 -6.81
CA PRO A 198 5.09 -0.35 -5.85
C PRO A 198 5.87 -1.58 -6.36
N LEU A 199 5.31 -2.37 -7.27
CA LEU A 199 5.96 -3.57 -7.82
C LEU A 199 6.80 -3.27 -9.07
N HIS A 200 6.45 -2.24 -9.85
CA HIS A 200 7.13 -1.90 -11.10
C HIS A 200 8.60 -1.51 -10.88
N VAL A 201 8.90 -0.92 -9.73
CA VAL A 201 10.27 -0.56 -9.31
C VAL A 201 11.04 -1.75 -8.71
N ARG A 202 10.44 -2.94 -8.67
CA ARG A 202 11.00 -4.18 -8.08
C ARG A 202 10.98 -5.35 -9.09
N PRO A 203 11.61 -5.24 -10.28
CA PRO A 203 11.66 -6.33 -11.24
C PRO A 203 12.36 -7.59 -10.70
N ASP A 204 13.24 -7.44 -9.70
CA ASP A 204 13.90 -8.53 -8.99
C ASP A 204 12.91 -9.51 -8.33
N LEU A 205 11.70 -9.05 -8.00
CA LEU A 205 10.64 -9.88 -7.42
C LEU A 205 9.90 -10.74 -8.43
N PHE A 206 10.23 -10.64 -9.73
CA PHE A 206 9.53 -11.30 -10.83
C PHE A 206 10.52 -12.11 -11.69
N PRO A 207 10.97 -13.28 -11.23
CA PRO A 207 12.00 -14.07 -11.91
C PRO A 207 11.59 -14.54 -13.31
N ASP A 208 10.28 -14.64 -13.59
CA ASP A 208 9.74 -14.93 -14.92
C ASP A 208 9.10 -13.71 -15.60
N ALA A 209 9.37 -12.50 -15.09
CA ALA A 209 8.86 -11.23 -15.56
C ALA A 209 7.34 -11.05 -15.53
N LEU A 210 6.61 -11.91 -14.78
CA LEU A 210 5.14 -11.85 -14.68
C LEU A 210 4.59 -12.19 -13.29
N HIS A 211 5.13 -13.20 -12.63
CA HIS A 211 4.63 -13.67 -11.34
C HIS A 211 5.55 -13.23 -10.20
N PRO A 212 5.01 -12.60 -9.15
CA PRO A 212 5.80 -12.22 -7.99
C PRO A 212 6.22 -13.45 -7.18
N VAL A 213 7.43 -13.39 -6.59
CA VAL A 213 7.83 -14.30 -5.51
C VAL A 213 7.10 -13.95 -4.20
N LYS A 214 7.35 -14.73 -3.13
CA LYS A 214 6.79 -14.49 -1.78
C LYS A 214 6.83 -13.02 -1.35
N GLU A 215 7.98 -12.36 -1.47
CA GLU A 215 8.14 -10.95 -1.09
C GLU A 215 7.25 -10.00 -1.92
N GLY A 216 7.12 -10.24 -3.23
CA GLY A 216 6.19 -9.47 -4.07
C GLY A 216 4.73 -9.72 -3.67
N ALA A 217 4.37 -10.96 -3.33
CA ALA A 217 3.05 -11.28 -2.79
C ALA A 217 2.80 -10.62 -1.42
N THR A 218 3.84 -10.46 -0.59
CA THR A 218 3.75 -9.69 0.67
C THR A 218 3.38 -8.24 0.42
N ILE A 219 3.99 -7.59 -0.59
CA ILE A 219 3.63 -6.21 -0.97
C ILE A 219 2.16 -6.13 -1.39
N VAL A 220 1.69 -7.07 -2.23
CA VAL A 220 0.29 -7.16 -2.68
C VAL A 220 -0.67 -7.31 -1.48
N ALA A 221 -0.35 -8.22 -0.54
CA ALA A 221 -1.16 -8.49 0.64
C ALA A 221 -1.21 -7.28 1.59
N GLN A 222 -0.08 -6.62 1.85
CA GLN A 222 -0.03 -5.43 2.69
C GLN A 222 -0.86 -4.28 2.12
N ILE A 223 -0.80 -4.06 0.81
CA ILE A 223 -1.60 -3.03 0.15
C ILE A 223 -3.09 -3.37 0.26
N ALA A 224 -3.48 -4.63 0.02
CA ALA A 224 -4.87 -5.06 0.18
C ALA A 224 -5.36 -4.88 1.63
N PHE A 225 -4.53 -5.25 2.61
CA PHE A 225 -4.81 -5.05 4.03
C PHE A 225 -5.03 -3.57 4.38
N GLN A 226 -4.16 -2.68 3.91
CA GLN A 226 -4.27 -1.23 4.13
C GLN A 226 -5.58 -0.68 3.56
N HIS A 227 -5.97 -1.13 2.37
CA HIS A 227 -7.22 -0.70 1.74
C HIS A 227 -8.47 -1.25 2.43
N ILE A 228 -8.49 -2.53 2.81
CA ILE A 228 -9.61 -3.13 3.55
C ILE A 228 -9.79 -2.44 4.89
N THR A 229 -8.73 -2.33 5.69
CA THR A 229 -8.81 -1.80 7.06
C THR A 229 -8.84 -0.27 7.10
N GLY A 230 -8.24 0.39 6.11
CA GLY A 230 -8.03 1.84 6.12
C GLY A 230 -6.85 2.28 6.98
N ASN A 231 -6.10 1.31 7.52
CA ASN A 231 -4.90 1.56 8.30
C ASN A 231 -3.68 1.61 7.38
N PHE A 232 -3.16 2.81 7.12
CA PHE A 232 -1.97 3.04 6.30
C PHE A 232 -0.72 3.32 7.13
N GLY A 233 -0.76 3.01 8.44
CA GLY A 233 0.34 3.24 9.38
C GLY A 233 0.38 4.65 9.97
N GLY A 234 -0.74 5.40 9.89
CA GLY A 234 -0.84 6.77 10.42
C GLY A 234 -0.17 7.83 9.54
N VAL A 235 -0.16 9.07 10.04
CA VAL A 235 0.29 10.24 9.31
C VAL A 235 1.80 10.21 9.01
N ARG A 236 2.14 10.39 7.75
CA ARG A 236 3.51 10.56 7.24
C ARG A 236 3.50 11.50 6.05
N VAL A 237 4.62 12.18 5.82
CA VAL A 237 4.82 13.04 4.64
C VAL A 237 5.76 12.39 3.64
N ALA A 238 5.81 12.90 2.41
CA ALA A 238 6.85 12.51 1.47
C ALA A 238 8.26 12.80 2.02
N SER A 239 9.22 11.93 1.70
CA SER A 239 10.59 11.98 2.25
C SER A 239 11.39 13.22 1.85
N VAL A 240 10.91 14.00 0.88
CA VAL A 240 11.52 15.27 0.47
C VAL A 240 11.34 16.38 1.51
N PHE A 241 10.36 16.24 2.42
CA PHE A 241 10.13 17.19 3.50
C PHE A 241 11.01 16.85 4.71
N GLY A 242 11.63 17.87 5.29
CA GLY A 242 12.52 17.74 6.43
C GLY A 242 12.81 19.09 7.09
N ASP A 243 13.56 19.07 8.19
CA ASP A 243 14.16 20.28 8.75
C ASP A 243 15.11 20.93 7.74
N HIS A 244 15.34 22.25 7.86
CA HIS A 244 16.28 23.01 7.00
C HIS A 244 15.90 23.10 5.51
N MET A 245 14.72 22.60 5.11
CA MET A 245 14.33 22.56 3.70
C MET A 245 14.04 23.95 3.11
N VAL A 246 14.12 24.02 1.78
CA VAL A 246 13.66 25.17 0.99
C VAL A 246 12.43 24.77 0.19
N ILE A 247 11.42 25.62 0.21
CA ILE A 247 10.20 25.49 -0.61
C ILE A 247 10.18 26.62 -1.63
N GLN A 248 9.77 26.32 -2.87
CA GLN A 248 9.69 27.29 -3.96
C GLN A 248 8.75 28.46 -3.60
N ARG A 249 9.26 29.69 -3.74
CA ARG A 249 8.50 30.94 -3.56
C ARG A 249 7.57 31.25 -4.73
N ASP A 250 6.65 32.19 -4.51
CA ASP A 250 5.80 32.81 -5.54
C ASP A 250 4.95 31.82 -6.37
N THR A 251 4.70 30.63 -5.82
CA THR A 251 3.81 29.60 -6.38
C THR A 251 3.04 28.88 -5.26
N LEU A 252 2.00 28.13 -5.62
CA LEU A 252 1.30 27.28 -4.65
C LEU A 252 2.29 26.30 -4.02
N ILE A 253 2.18 26.12 -2.70
CA ILE A 253 3.09 25.24 -1.94
C ILE A 253 2.37 23.93 -1.65
N PRO A 254 2.62 22.86 -2.43
CA PRO A 254 2.03 21.55 -2.17
C PRO A 254 2.71 20.88 -0.97
N VAL A 255 1.90 20.35 -0.06
CA VAL A 255 2.35 19.41 0.98
C VAL A 255 1.49 18.16 0.89
N TRP A 256 2.12 16.99 0.85
CA TRP A 256 1.43 15.72 0.63
C TRP A 256 2.07 14.58 1.42
N GLY A 257 1.29 13.52 1.58
CA GLY A 257 1.68 12.37 2.38
C GLY A 257 0.65 11.26 2.37
N ILE A 258 0.76 10.40 3.37
CA ILE A 258 -0.16 9.30 3.66
C ILE A 258 -0.68 9.45 5.09
N ALA A 259 -1.91 9.03 5.36
CA ALA A 259 -2.47 8.87 6.69
C ALA A 259 -3.54 7.77 6.65
N ASN A 260 -4.15 7.44 7.80
CA ASN A 260 -5.25 6.49 7.81
C ASN A 260 -6.45 7.05 7.03
N ARG A 261 -7.23 6.17 6.40
CA ARG A 261 -8.38 6.58 5.57
C ARG A 261 -9.33 7.47 6.35
N ASN A 262 -9.75 8.58 5.73
CA ASN A 262 -10.63 9.61 6.30
C ASN A 262 -10.07 10.35 7.53
N GLU A 263 -8.82 10.11 7.93
CA GLU A 263 -8.19 10.78 9.06
C GLU A 263 -8.10 12.29 8.80
N LYS A 264 -8.47 13.09 9.81
CA LYS A 264 -8.38 14.55 9.73
C LYS A 264 -6.94 15.00 9.94
N ILE A 265 -6.46 15.84 9.05
CA ILE A 265 -5.09 16.37 9.08
C ILE A 265 -5.16 17.89 9.07
N GLU A 266 -4.55 18.52 10.06
CA GLU A 266 -4.40 19.97 10.14
C GLU A 266 -2.94 20.34 9.89
N LEU A 267 -2.70 21.21 8.92
CA LEU A 267 -1.38 21.72 8.60
C LEU A 267 -1.29 23.21 8.89
N LYS A 268 -0.17 23.65 9.45
CA LYS A 268 0.16 25.05 9.68
C LYS A 268 1.53 25.37 9.11
N LEU A 269 1.58 26.36 8.23
CA LEU A 269 2.81 26.92 7.67
C LEU A 269 2.76 28.44 7.86
N ASN A 270 3.65 28.96 8.71
CA ASN A 270 3.62 30.38 9.09
C ASN A 270 2.22 30.80 9.61
N ASN A 271 1.59 31.82 9.02
CA ASN A 271 0.24 32.28 9.35
C ASN A 271 -0.88 31.53 8.62
N GLN A 272 -0.55 30.56 7.77
CA GLN A 272 -1.53 29.78 7.03
C GLN A 272 -1.89 28.50 7.78
N LYS A 273 -3.18 28.19 7.82
CA LYS A 273 -3.73 26.96 8.40
C LYS A 273 -4.69 26.32 7.38
N ILE A 274 -4.48 25.03 7.11
CA ILE A 274 -5.33 24.24 6.21
C ILE A 274 -5.71 22.95 6.92
N THR A 275 -6.95 22.49 6.71
CA THR A 275 -7.40 21.18 7.15
C THR A 275 -7.80 20.36 5.94
N THR A 276 -7.43 19.08 5.94
CA THR A 276 -7.83 18.11 4.92
C THR A 276 -8.16 16.76 5.57
N ARG A 277 -8.57 15.78 4.75
CA ARG A 277 -8.67 14.37 5.15
C ARG A 277 -7.92 13.50 4.16
N ALA A 278 -7.34 12.42 4.64
CA ALA A 278 -6.80 11.39 3.75
C ALA A 278 -7.92 10.67 2.99
N GLY A 279 -7.67 10.42 1.71
CA GLY A 279 -8.56 9.68 0.83
C GLY A 279 -8.68 8.21 1.21
N TYR A 280 -9.45 7.46 0.42
CA TYR A 280 -9.63 6.02 0.64
C TYR A 280 -8.35 5.21 0.40
N ASP A 281 -7.39 5.76 -0.34
CA ASP A 281 -6.06 5.21 -0.61
C ASP A 281 -4.99 5.73 0.36
N GLY A 282 -5.42 6.39 1.45
CA GLY A 282 -4.56 6.97 2.46
C GLY A 282 -3.86 8.25 2.01
N LYS A 283 -3.92 8.65 0.73
CA LYS A 283 -3.24 9.84 0.23
C LYS A 283 -3.94 11.11 0.65
N TRP A 284 -3.15 12.13 0.95
CA TRP A 284 -3.63 13.48 1.17
C TRP A 284 -2.67 14.48 0.54
N LYS A 285 -3.22 15.62 0.11
CA LYS A 285 -2.47 16.76 -0.41
C LYS A 285 -3.19 18.05 -0.05
N VAL A 286 -2.43 19.07 0.32
CA VAL A 286 -2.92 20.44 0.46
C VAL A 286 -2.03 21.38 -0.35
N ASN A 287 -2.56 22.54 -0.71
CA ASN A 287 -1.79 23.61 -1.32
C ASN A 287 -1.92 24.87 -0.45
N PHE A 288 -0.82 25.30 0.16
CA PHE A 288 -0.76 26.62 0.77
C PHE A 288 -0.66 27.70 -0.31
N LYS A 289 -1.12 28.91 0.00
CA LYS A 289 -0.95 30.08 -0.86
C LYS A 289 0.53 30.38 -1.04
N ALA A 290 0.85 30.95 -2.20
CA ALA A 290 2.18 31.46 -2.50
C ALA A 290 2.69 32.40 -1.41
N MET A 291 3.98 32.31 -1.13
CA MET A 291 4.69 33.14 -0.17
C MET A 291 5.91 33.77 -0.86
N PRO A 292 6.25 35.03 -0.57
CA PRO A 292 7.50 35.61 -1.00
C PRO A 292 8.69 34.94 -0.29
N ALA A 293 9.90 35.19 -0.77
CA ALA A 293 11.12 34.70 -0.12
C ALA A 293 11.19 35.13 1.35
N GLY A 294 11.62 34.22 2.24
CA GLY A 294 11.72 34.50 3.67
C GLY A 294 11.81 33.24 4.53
N GLY A 295 11.79 33.44 5.84
CA GLY A 295 11.97 32.41 6.86
C GLY A 295 12.93 32.86 7.96
N PRO A 296 13.32 31.96 8.89
CA PRO A 296 12.87 30.57 8.98
C PRO A 296 11.42 30.43 9.44
N TYR A 297 10.67 29.53 8.81
CA TYR A 297 9.32 29.16 9.21
C TYR A 297 9.28 27.76 9.84
N LYS A 298 8.10 27.40 10.32
CA LYS A 298 7.77 26.08 10.86
C LYS A 298 6.55 25.51 10.12
N LEU A 299 6.65 24.23 9.74
CA LEU A 299 5.55 23.43 9.24
C LEU A 299 5.14 22.45 10.34
N ARG A 300 3.90 22.56 10.79
CA ARG A 300 3.31 21.62 11.75
C ARG A 300 2.18 20.86 11.08
N ILE A 301 2.13 19.56 11.31
CA ILE A 301 1.10 18.65 10.81
C ILE A 301 0.56 17.91 12.02
N ASP A 302 -0.72 18.08 12.30
CA ASP A 302 -1.44 17.47 13.40
C ASP A 302 -2.47 16.48 12.83
N ALA A 303 -2.44 15.23 13.30
CA ALA A 303 -3.42 14.21 12.97
C ALA A 303 -3.70 13.35 14.21
N GLU A 304 -4.73 12.51 14.16
CA GLU A 304 -5.10 11.63 15.29
C GLU A 304 -4.00 10.60 15.59
N SER A 305 -3.37 10.08 14.54
CA SER A 305 -2.30 9.08 14.61
C SER A 305 -0.93 9.64 14.96
N GLY A 306 -0.74 10.97 14.96
CA GLY A 306 0.55 11.57 15.30
C GLY A 306 0.68 13.04 14.89
N ASN A 307 1.78 13.65 15.35
CA ASN A 307 2.12 15.03 15.04
C ASN A 307 3.54 15.11 14.47
N ILE A 308 3.71 15.85 13.37
CA ILE A 308 4.99 16.10 12.71
C ILE A 308 5.29 17.60 12.77
N THR A 309 6.55 17.95 12.99
CA THR A 309 7.00 19.34 12.98
C THR A 309 8.35 19.43 12.29
N PHE A 310 8.42 20.25 11.24
CA PHE A 310 9.66 20.66 10.60
C PHE A 310 9.98 22.12 10.94
N LYS A 311 11.25 22.39 11.19
CA LYS A 311 11.79 23.70 11.59
C LYS A 311 12.81 24.19 10.57
N ASP A 312 13.13 25.48 10.67
CA ASP A 312 14.11 26.13 9.79
C ASP A 312 13.76 26.00 8.30
N ILE A 313 12.48 26.21 7.97
CA ILE A 313 12.01 26.12 6.59
C ILE A 313 12.17 27.49 5.94
N MET A 314 12.87 27.52 4.81
CA MET A 314 13.00 28.71 3.98
C MET A 314 11.99 28.66 2.84
N ILE A 315 11.42 29.81 2.48
CA ILE A 315 10.75 30.03 1.20
C ILE A 315 11.75 30.75 0.30
N GLY A 316 12.05 30.21 -0.87
CA GLY A 316 13.11 30.71 -1.75
C GLY A 316 13.14 30.04 -3.12
N GLU A 317 14.28 30.10 -3.81
CA GLU A 317 14.50 29.36 -5.04
C GLU A 317 14.91 27.92 -4.76
N VAL A 318 14.33 26.97 -5.50
CA VAL A 318 14.68 25.55 -5.42
C VAL A 318 15.17 25.07 -6.77
N TRP A 319 16.42 24.62 -6.83
CA TRP A 319 17.06 24.12 -8.04
C TRP A 319 17.44 22.65 -7.90
N LEU A 320 17.05 21.84 -8.89
CA LEU A 320 17.50 20.45 -8.99
C LEU A 320 18.77 20.38 -9.82
N CYS A 321 19.87 20.04 -9.15
CA CYS A 321 21.16 19.80 -9.80
C CYS A 321 21.31 18.29 -10.06
N SER A 322 21.16 17.86 -11.32
CA SER A 322 21.28 16.46 -11.73
C SER A 322 22.26 16.30 -12.88
N GLY A 323 23.03 15.22 -12.87
CA GLY A 323 24.03 14.92 -13.88
C GLY A 323 24.86 13.69 -13.52
N GLN A 324 25.98 13.53 -14.24
CA GLN A 324 26.94 12.43 -14.06
C GLN A 324 28.16 12.88 -13.23
N SER A 325 29.35 12.35 -13.52
CA SER A 325 30.60 12.64 -12.80
C SER A 325 30.91 14.13 -12.59
N ASN A 326 30.61 15.01 -13.56
CA ASN A 326 30.80 16.45 -13.40
C ASN A 326 29.91 17.06 -12.31
N MET A 327 28.67 16.58 -12.18
CA MET A 327 27.75 17.03 -11.12
C MET A 327 28.13 16.42 -9.77
N ALA A 328 28.69 15.21 -9.76
CA ALA A 328 29.20 14.55 -8.56
C ALA A 328 30.55 15.11 -8.06
N PHE A 329 31.24 15.92 -8.88
CA PHE A 329 32.50 16.55 -8.51
C PHE A 329 32.31 17.52 -7.32
N LYS A 330 33.04 17.29 -6.23
CA LYS A 330 32.79 17.93 -4.94
C LYS A 330 33.50 19.26 -4.78
N VAL A 331 32.96 20.19 -3.99
CA VAL A 331 33.60 21.49 -3.72
C VAL A 331 35.03 21.31 -3.20
N LYS A 332 35.27 20.37 -2.28
CA LYS A 332 36.62 20.09 -1.73
C LYS A 332 37.65 19.62 -2.76
N GLN A 333 37.20 19.17 -3.93
CA GLN A 333 38.07 18.76 -5.04
C GLN A 333 38.31 19.91 -6.03
N SER A 334 37.56 21.01 -5.93
CA SER A 334 37.69 22.16 -6.83
C SER A 334 38.90 23.04 -6.47
N THR A 335 39.45 23.75 -7.46
CA THR A 335 40.64 24.60 -7.30
C THR A 335 40.50 25.67 -6.21
N LYS A 336 39.29 26.21 -6.01
CA LYS A 336 38.97 27.21 -4.96
C LYS A 336 38.18 26.60 -3.79
N GLY A 337 38.21 25.28 -3.64
CA GLY A 337 37.38 24.57 -2.69
C GLY A 337 37.57 25.03 -1.25
N GLN A 338 38.81 25.24 -0.81
CA GLN A 338 39.10 25.65 0.57
C GLN A 338 38.51 27.03 0.89
N GLU A 339 38.67 28.02 -0.01
CA GLU A 339 38.06 29.34 0.13
C GLU A 339 36.53 29.24 0.23
N ALA A 340 35.93 28.51 -0.71
CA ALA A 340 34.48 28.32 -0.76
C ALA A 340 33.91 27.60 0.49
N ILE A 341 34.68 26.68 1.06
CA ILE A 341 34.33 25.95 2.28
C ILE A 341 34.41 26.89 3.49
N SER A 342 35.49 27.65 3.65
CA SER A 342 35.65 28.58 4.78
C SER A 342 34.59 29.70 4.79
N ASP A 343 34.12 30.14 3.62
CA ASP A 343 33.09 31.18 3.51
C ASP A 343 31.65 30.63 3.59
N ALA A 344 31.47 29.30 3.68
CA ALA A 344 30.19 28.60 3.57
C ALA A 344 29.12 29.12 4.54
N SER A 345 29.52 29.45 5.77
CA SER A 345 28.62 29.79 6.88
C SER A 345 27.89 31.13 6.70
N SER A 346 28.32 31.95 5.74
CA SER A 346 27.71 33.26 5.45
C SER A 346 26.49 33.17 4.53
N ALA A 347 26.28 32.03 3.86
CA ALA A 347 25.26 31.87 2.83
C ALA A 347 23.90 31.44 3.41
N GLN A 348 22.80 32.06 2.96
CA GLN A 348 21.42 31.58 3.22
C GLN A 348 21.05 30.36 2.35
N ILE A 349 22.04 29.54 1.99
CA ILE A 349 21.87 28.37 1.14
C ILE A 349 21.56 27.14 2.01
N ARG A 350 20.69 26.27 1.50
CA ARG A 350 20.39 24.95 2.06
C ARG A 350 20.67 23.90 1.00
N LEU A 351 21.25 22.79 1.41
CA LEU A 351 21.75 21.75 0.53
C LEU A 351 20.97 20.47 0.79
N MET A 352 20.44 19.86 -0.27
CA MET A 352 19.95 18.48 -0.26
C MET A 352 20.92 17.64 -1.09
N ASN A 353 21.74 16.84 -0.41
CA ASN A 353 22.70 15.96 -1.07
C ASN A 353 22.26 14.50 -0.95
N PHE A 354 22.09 13.82 -2.07
CA PHE A 354 21.80 12.39 -2.10
C PHE A 354 23.10 11.61 -2.28
N HIS A 355 23.50 10.89 -1.24
CA HIS A 355 24.65 10.01 -1.23
C HIS A 355 24.28 8.61 -1.69
N THR A 356 25.10 8.06 -2.57
CA THR A 356 25.07 6.65 -2.98
C THR A 356 25.72 5.78 -1.92
N ILE A 357 25.15 4.61 -1.63
CA ILE A 357 25.77 3.62 -0.73
C ILE A 357 26.99 2.92 -1.34
N ALA A 358 27.11 2.95 -2.68
CA ALA A 358 28.21 2.34 -3.42
C ALA A 358 28.46 3.07 -4.75
N GLU A 359 29.73 3.17 -5.15
CA GLU A 359 30.12 3.68 -6.45
C GLU A 359 29.74 2.72 -7.58
N THR A 360 29.41 3.27 -8.76
CA THR A 360 29.20 2.49 -9.98
C THR A 360 30.51 2.40 -10.75
N ASN A 361 31.18 1.25 -10.70
CA ASN A 361 32.41 0.97 -11.44
C ASN A 361 32.38 -0.43 -12.06
N ASN A 362 33.51 -0.92 -12.58
CA ASN A 362 33.61 -2.24 -13.21
C ASN A 362 33.70 -3.42 -12.21
N THR A 363 33.37 -3.20 -10.94
CA THR A 363 33.37 -4.25 -9.91
C THR A 363 31.92 -4.57 -9.55
N ALA A 364 31.60 -5.86 -9.53
CA ALA A 364 30.30 -6.32 -9.06
C ALA A 364 30.10 -5.94 -7.59
N TRP A 365 28.91 -5.43 -7.27
CA TRP A 365 28.53 -5.15 -5.90
C TRP A 365 28.40 -6.44 -5.08
N ASP A 366 28.74 -6.37 -3.79
CA ASP A 366 28.51 -7.47 -2.86
C ASP A 366 27.01 -7.71 -2.61
N SER A 367 26.67 -8.83 -1.96
CA SER A 367 25.28 -9.23 -1.71
C SER A 367 24.50 -8.25 -0.82
N THR A 368 25.17 -7.56 0.10
CA THR A 368 24.53 -6.58 0.99
C THR A 368 24.17 -5.33 0.20
N THR A 369 25.10 -4.83 -0.60
CA THR A 369 24.88 -3.69 -1.49
C THR A 369 23.78 -3.99 -2.51
N LEU A 370 23.82 -5.16 -3.17
CA LEU A 370 22.76 -5.59 -4.09
C LEU A 370 21.39 -5.65 -3.41
N SER A 371 21.32 -6.23 -2.21
CA SER A 371 20.08 -6.28 -1.44
C SER A 371 19.54 -4.89 -1.12
N GLN A 372 20.39 -3.95 -0.71
CA GLN A 372 19.98 -2.57 -0.46
C GLN A 372 19.48 -1.87 -1.73
N VAL A 373 20.16 -2.04 -2.87
CA VAL A 373 19.76 -1.49 -4.16
C VAL A 373 18.40 -2.04 -4.59
N ASN A 374 18.22 -3.36 -4.54
CA ASN A 374 16.94 -4.00 -4.85
C ASN A 374 15.83 -3.49 -3.93
N ASN A 375 16.13 -3.24 -2.66
CA ASN A 375 15.19 -2.63 -1.70
C ASN A 375 15.03 -1.10 -1.85
N LEU A 376 15.50 -0.50 -2.95
CA LEU A 376 15.41 0.94 -3.25
C LEU A 376 16.13 1.83 -2.22
N LYS A 377 17.17 1.30 -1.58
CA LYS A 377 17.99 1.99 -0.57
C LYS A 377 19.35 2.42 -1.12
N TYR A 378 19.45 2.65 -2.44
CA TYR A 378 20.70 3.06 -3.06
C TYR A 378 21.11 4.49 -2.72
N LEU A 379 20.13 5.39 -2.58
CA LEU A 379 20.33 6.81 -2.29
C LEU A 379 19.79 7.17 -0.92
N SER A 380 20.52 8.03 -0.20
CA SER A 380 20.06 8.64 1.05
C SER A 380 20.48 10.10 1.11
N GLY A 381 19.62 10.97 1.62
CA GLY A 381 19.89 12.41 1.67
C GLY A 381 18.93 13.12 2.61
N LYS A 382 19.36 14.28 3.09
CA LYS A 382 18.55 15.19 3.91
C LYS A 382 18.95 16.63 3.61
N TRP A 383 18.06 17.55 3.94
CA TRP A 383 18.35 18.97 3.89
C TRP A 383 19.30 19.36 5.03
N GLU A 384 20.31 20.16 4.71
CA GLU A 384 21.29 20.69 5.65
C GLU A 384 21.58 22.17 5.36
N PRO A 385 21.85 22.98 6.40
CA PRO A 385 22.38 24.33 6.19
C PRO A 385 23.77 24.27 5.56
N ALA A 386 24.14 25.31 4.80
CA ALA A 386 25.50 25.48 4.32
C ALA A 386 26.48 25.65 5.50
N THR A 387 27.24 24.59 5.74
CA THR A 387 28.36 24.51 6.70
C THR A 387 29.59 24.02 5.96
N GLU A 388 30.79 24.24 6.53
CA GLU A 388 32.04 23.74 5.96
C GLU A 388 31.95 22.27 5.54
N ALA A 389 31.43 21.41 6.41
CA ALA A 389 31.29 19.97 6.16
C ALA A 389 30.32 19.67 5.01
N SER A 390 29.10 20.22 5.06
CA SER A 390 28.08 19.98 4.02
C SER A 390 28.51 20.51 2.65
N VAL A 391 29.16 21.68 2.60
CA VAL A 391 29.65 22.31 1.36
C VAL A 391 30.80 21.51 0.80
N ALA A 392 31.76 21.09 1.63
CA ALA A 392 32.92 20.31 1.19
C ALA A 392 32.52 19.07 0.39
N ASP A 393 31.47 18.37 0.81
CA ASP A 393 30.95 17.16 0.16
C ASP A 393 29.82 17.37 -0.85
N PHE A 394 29.37 18.61 -1.05
CA PHE A 394 28.36 18.95 -2.06
C PHE A 394 28.96 19.11 -3.47
N SER A 395 28.09 19.05 -4.49
CA SER A 395 28.45 19.35 -5.87
C SER A 395 29.09 20.72 -6.00
N ALA A 396 30.29 20.81 -6.58
CA ALA A 396 30.94 22.08 -6.87
C ALA A 396 30.11 22.93 -7.82
N ILE A 397 29.60 22.33 -8.90
CA ILE A 397 28.75 23.03 -9.87
C ILE A 397 27.48 23.55 -9.19
N GLY A 398 26.80 22.69 -8.43
CA GLY A 398 25.58 23.08 -7.71
C GLY A 398 25.83 24.18 -6.69
N TRP A 399 26.93 24.10 -5.93
CA TRP A 399 27.31 25.12 -4.95
C TRP A 399 27.58 26.47 -5.59
N TYR A 400 28.49 26.54 -6.57
CA TYR A 400 28.85 27.81 -7.19
C TYR A 400 27.68 28.43 -7.96
N PHE A 401 26.83 27.62 -8.60
CA PHE A 401 25.58 28.11 -9.19
C PHE A 401 24.68 28.72 -8.12
N GLY A 402 24.46 28.03 -7.00
CA GLY A 402 23.64 28.52 -5.90
C GLY A 402 24.13 29.85 -5.30
N GLN A 403 25.45 30.09 -5.29
CA GLN A 403 26.03 31.37 -4.85
C GLN A 403 25.75 32.54 -5.80
N THR A 404 25.37 32.29 -7.07
CA THR A 404 25.09 33.34 -8.06
C THR A 404 23.65 33.82 -8.09
N LEU A 405 22.75 33.11 -7.40
CA LEU A 405 21.33 33.45 -7.25
C LEU A 405 21.12 34.49 -6.16
#